data_AF-A0A1S9GDR2-F1
#
_entry.id   AF-A0A1S9GDR2-F1
#
_cell.length_a   1.000
_cell.length_b   1.000
_cell.length_c   1.000
_cell.angle_alpha   90.00
_cell.angle_beta   90.00
_cell.angle_gamma   90.00
#
_symmetry.space_group_name_H-M   'P 1'
#
loop_
_entity.id
_entity.type
_entity.pdbx_description
1 polymer ?
#
loop_
_entity_poly.entity_id
_entity_poly.type
_entity_poly.pdbx_seq_one_letter_code
_entity_poly.pdbx_strand_id
1 'polypeptide(L)'
;MRILRAGDHKRMPWKNGKGETVEVAVSPPSASINDFDWRISMATVAEDGPFSIFPGIYRTLAILDGNGMVLDVAGSSPVLLTTASDPLAFPADIPVEARLLDGAITDLNVMTRRDGLAHTLIRINVDGSKTVRLSPSTCLLLCHHGALSFRLDGETGALAAGDALLIEGATATVLEIDGEARCYLGSITAG
;
A
#
# COMPACT_ATOMS: atom_id res chain seq x y z
N MET A 1 10.86 7.29 -13.66
CA MET A 1 10.62 6.32 -12.56
C MET A 1 11.64 6.54 -11.45
N ARG A 2 11.38 6.07 -10.22
CA ARG A 2 12.31 6.18 -9.08
C ARG A 2 12.20 4.97 -8.17
N ILE A 3 13.33 4.43 -7.73
CA ILE A 3 13.37 3.42 -6.67
C ILE A 3 13.40 4.13 -5.31
N LEU A 4 12.48 3.77 -4.43
CA LEU A 4 12.38 4.21 -3.04
C LEU A 4 12.91 3.07 -2.17
N ARG A 5 14.08 3.27 -1.56
CA ARG A 5 14.74 2.21 -0.79
C ARG A 5 14.09 2.03 0.57
N ALA A 6 13.99 0.79 1.03
CA ALA A 6 13.39 0.44 2.31
C ALA A 6 13.95 1.24 3.50
N GLY A 7 15.27 1.49 3.48
CA GLY A 7 15.98 2.23 4.51
C GLY A 7 15.70 3.75 4.53
N ASP A 8 15.18 4.28 3.42
CA ASP A 8 14.92 5.72 3.25
C ASP A 8 13.46 6.09 3.54
N HIS A 9 12.59 5.10 3.76
CA HIS A 9 11.19 5.34 4.10
C HIS A 9 11.07 6.09 5.42
N LYS A 10 10.15 7.06 5.47
CA LYS A 10 9.96 7.88 6.66
C LYS A 10 9.20 7.08 7.73
N ARG A 11 9.87 6.80 8.84
CA ARG A 11 9.33 6.06 9.98
C ARG A 11 8.82 7.00 11.06
N MET A 12 7.60 6.77 11.51
CA MET A 12 6.92 7.57 12.52
C MET A 12 6.39 6.63 13.61
N PRO A 13 7.16 6.40 14.69
CA PRO A 13 6.68 5.67 15.86
C PRO A 13 5.45 6.35 16.45
N TRP A 14 4.46 5.56 16.86
CA TRP A 14 3.28 6.11 17.51
C TRP A 14 3.60 6.58 18.92
N LYS A 15 2.92 7.64 19.37
CA LYS A 15 3.16 8.26 20.70
C LYS A 15 2.99 7.27 21.87
N ASN A 16 2.17 6.24 21.69
CA ASN A 16 1.94 5.20 22.70
C ASN A 16 3.00 4.09 22.70
N GLY A 17 3.94 4.09 21.74
CA GLY A 17 4.99 3.08 21.59
C GLY A 17 4.51 1.73 21.05
N LYS A 18 3.23 1.62 20.64
CA LYS A 18 2.58 0.35 20.29
C LYS A 18 2.55 0.08 18.78
N GLY A 19 3.30 0.84 18.01
CA GLY A 19 3.33 0.69 16.57
C GLY A 19 4.17 1.76 15.91
N GLU A 20 4.29 1.63 14.61
CA GLU A 20 4.89 2.63 13.74
C GLU A 20 4.08 2.75 12.47
N THR A 21 4.19 3.91 11.85
CA THR A 21 3.81 4.10 10.45
C THR A 21 5.06 4.35 9.62
N VAL A 22 5.23 3.55 8.58
CA VAL A 22 6.30 3.69 7.60
C VAL A 22 5.70 4.28 6.33
N GLU A 23 5.98 5.55 6.07
CA GLU A 23 5.54 6.23 4.85
C GLU A 23 6.47 5.86 3.69
N VAL A 24 5.89 5.23 2.67
CA VAL A 24 6.60 4.81 1.45
C VAL A 24 6.61 5.97 0.46
N ALA A 25 5.46 6.58 0.21
CA ALA A 25 5.32 7.72 -0.69
C ALA A 25 4.09 8.56 -0.35
N VAL A 26 4.16 9.86 -0.66
CA VAL A 26 3.07 10.81 -0.47
C VAL A 26 3.11 11.87 -1.58
N SER A 27 1.93 12.34 -1.99
CA SER A 27 1.77 13.47 -2.90
C SER A 27 0.82 14.52 -2.31
N PRO A 28 1.10 15.82 -2.50
CA PRO A 28 2.35 16.35 -3.01
C PRO A 28 3.54 15.99 -2.08
N PRO A 29 4.79 16.07 -2.56
CA PRO A 29 5.95 15.75 -1.73
C PRO A 29 5.94 16.55 -0.42
N SER A 30 6.19 15.87 0.70
CA SER A 30 6.17 16.44 2.06
C SER A 30 4.79 16.84 2.59
N ALA A 31 3.68 16.47 1.92
CA ALA A 31 2.36 16.64 2.50
C ALA A 31 2.25 15.91 3.85
N SER A 32 1.47 16.51 4.75
CA SER A 32 1.12 15.92 6.03
C SER A 32 -0.01 14.91 5.87
N ILE A 33 -0.37 14.25 6.98
CA ILE A 33 -1.51 13.33 7.02
C ILE A 33 -2.86 14.03 6.78
N ASN A 34 -2.93 15.37 6.82
CA ASN A 34 -4.19 16.12 6.68
C ASN A 34 -4.41 16.69 5.27
N ASP A 35 -3.36 16.84 4.46
CA ASP A 35 -3.36 17.60 3.21
C ASP A 35 -2.74 16.85 2.03
N PHE A 36 -2.53 15.53 2.14
CA PHE A 36 -2.14 14.72 1.01
C PHE A 36 -3.29 14.58 -0.02
N ASP A 37 -2.91 14.46 -1.28
CA ASP A 37 -3.78 14.01 -2.38
C ASP A 37 -3.85 12.48 -2.40
N TRP A 38 -2.68 11.85 -2.26
CA TRP A 38 -2.57 10.42 -2.05
C TRP A 38 -1.39 10.08 -1.14
N ARG A 39 -1.50 8.95 -0.46
CA ARG A 39 -0.50 8.46 0.49
C ARG A 39 -0.44 6.94 0.48
N ILE A 40 0.77 6.40 0.42
CA ILE A 40 1.05 4.97 0.52
C ILE A 40 1.96 4.74 1.73
N SER A 41 1.51 3.92 2.66
CA SER A 41 2.24 3.66 3.91
C SER A 41 1.97 2.28 4.46
N MET A 42 2.92 1.74 5.22
CA MET A 42 2.72 0.56 6.05
C MET A 42 2.44 0.98 7.50
N ALA A 43 1.61 0.23 8.22
CA ALA A 43 1.38 0.46 9.63
C ALA A 43 1.43 -0.84 10.43
N THR A 44 2.01 -0.78 11.62
CA THR A 44 1.92 -1.86 12.60
C THR A 44 0.71 -1.64 13.50
N VAL A 45 -0.24 -2.57 13.49
CA VAL A 45 -1.40 -2.57 14.38
C VAL A 45 -1.15 -3.64 15.45
N ALA A 46 -0.88 -3.20 16.69
CA ALA A 46 -0.56 -4.11 17.79
C ALA A 46 -1.69 -4.29 18.81
N GLU A 47 -2.75 -3.49 18.73
CA GLU A 47 -3.91 -3.59 19.60
C GLU A 47 -5.20 -3.36 18.81
N ASP A 48 -6.27 -3.94 19.30
CA ASP A 48 -7.63 -3.66 18.85
C ASP A 48 -7.96 -2.18 19.02
N GLY A 49 -8.85 -1.69 18.16
CA GLY A 49 -9.45 -0.39 18.34
C GLY A 49 -9.81 0.33 17.04
N PRO A 50 -10.22 1.59 17.16
CA PRO A 50 -10.72 2.36 16.04
C PRO A 50 -9.58 2.79 15.12
N PHE A 51 -9.87 2.75 13.83
CA PHE A 51 -9.06 3.45 12.84
C PHE A 51 -9.36 4.96 12.89
N SER A 52 -8.35 5.76 12.57
CA SER A 52 -8.53 7.21 12.44
C SER A 52 -9.45 7.55 11.26
N ILE A 53 -10.34 8.52 11.47
CA ILE A 53 -11.25 9.04 10.45
C ILE A 53 -10.52 10.10 9.61
N PHE A 54 -10.58 9.94 8.29
CA PHE A 54 -9.99 10.83 7.30
C PHE A 54 -11.07 11.35 6.34
N PRO A 55 -11.66 12.53 6.60
CA PRO A 55 -12.73 13.10 5.78
C PRO A 55 -12.41 13.14 4.29
N GLY A 56 -13.32 12.62 3.45
CA GLY A 56 -13.17 12.65 2.00
C GLY A 56 -12.08 11.72 1.44
N ILE A 57 -11.47 10.87 2.26
CA ILE A 57 -10.44 9.92 1.82
C ILE A 57 -11.04 8.54 1.57
N TYR A 58 -10.61 7.91 0.49
CA TYR A 58 -10.83 6.49 0.24
C TYR A 58 -9.56 5.71 0.55
N ARG A 59 -9.71 4.50 1.13
CA ARG A 59 -8.59 3.67 1.55
C ARG A 59 -8.73 2.26 0.98
N THR A 60 -7.63 1.70 0.50
CA THR A 60 -7.49 0.25 0.33
C THR A 60 -6.39 -0.27 1.24
N LEU A 61 -6.68 -1.35 1.96
CA LEU A 61 -5.80 -1.95 2.95
C LEU A 61 -5.49 -3.40 2.58
N ALA A 62 -4.23 -3.81 2.72
CA ALA A 62 -3.81 -5.21 2.61
C ALA A 62 -3.01 -5.64 3.84
N ILE A 63 -3.22 -6.85 4.35
CA ILE A 63 -2.36 -7.41 5.41
C ILE A 63 -1.08 -7.92 4.76
N LEU A 64 0.05 -7.43 5.27
CA LEU A 64 1.40 -7.78 4.82
C LEU A 64 1.97 -8.93 5.65
N ASP A 65 1.89 -8.82 6.97
CA ASP A 65 2.42 -9.79 7.93
C ASP A 65 1.49 -9.94 9.14
N GLY A 66 1.64 -11.06 9.85
CA GLY A 66 0.84 -11.43 11.03
C GLY A 66 -0.40 -12.27 10.69
N ASN A 67 -1.15 -12.67 11.73
CA ASN A 67 -2.22 -13.67 11.60
C ASN A 67 -3.52 -13.11 11.01
N GLY A 68 -3.66 -11.78 10.97
CA GLY A 68 -4.81 -11.09 10.39
C GLY A 68 -5.62 -10.28 11.40
N MET A 69 -6.60 -9.56 10.89
CA MET A 69 -7.53 -8.76 11.68
C MET A 69 -8.93 -8.79 11.05
N VAL A 70 -9.94 -8.68 11.90
CA VAL A 70 -11.31 -8.40 11.48
C VAL A 70 -11.50 -6.90 11.41
N LEU A 71 -11.92 -6.39 10.26
CA LEU A 71 -12.36 -5.01 10.09
C LEU A 71 -13.87 -4.93 10.09
N ASP A 72 -14.41 -4.10 10.98
CA ASP A 72 -15.82 -3.76 11.08
C ASP A 72 -16.01 -2.35 10.53
N VAL A 73 -16.37 -2.27 9.25
CA VAL A 73 -16.60 -1.00 8.54
C VAL A 73 -18.08 -0.65 8.68
N ALA A 74 -18.37 0.52 9.25
CA ALA A 74 -19.75 0.94 9.52
C ALA A 74 -20.66 0.82 8.28
N GLY A 75 -21.77 0.11 8.44
CA GLY A 75 -22.73 -0.14 7.35
C GLY A 75 -22.41 -1.34 6.46
N SER A 76 -21.37 -2.13 6.77
CA SER A 76 -21.02 -3.39 6.11
C SER A 76 -20.97 -4.56 7.10
N SER A 77 -20.94 -5.79 6.61
CA SER A 77 -20.61 -6.95 7.46
C SER A 77 -19.13 -6.97 7.81
N PRO A 78 -18.72 -7.38 9.03
CA PRO A 78 -17.31 -7.50 9.37
C PRO A 78 -16.57 -8.45 8.43
N VAL A 79 -15.35 -8.07 8.05
CA VAL A 79 -14.51 -8.82 7.09
C VAL A 79 -13.23 -9.27 7.78
N LEU A 80 -12.93 -10.57 7.71
CA LEU A 80 -11.62 -11.09 8.12
C LEU A 80 -10.59 -10.87 7.00
N LEU A 81 -9.54 -10.12 7.32
CA LEU A 81 -8.38 -9.93 6.46
C LEU A 81 -7.17 -10.68 7.01
N THR A 82 -6.50 -11.43 6.13
CA THR A 82 -5.25 -12.15 6.40
C THR A 82 -4.25 -11.86 5.28
N THR A 83 -3.03 -12.36 5.40
CA THR A 83 -2.02 -12.27 4.33
C THR A 83 -2.43 -12.98 3.03
N ALA A 84 -3.46 -13.83 3.06
CA ALA A 84 -4.05 -14.49 1.90
C ALA A 84 -5.25 -13.73 1.31
N SER A 85 -5.88 -12.83 2.07
CA SER A 85 -7.02 -12.04 1.60
C SER A 85 -6.60 -11.06 0.50
N ASP A 86 -7.51 -10.75 -0.42
CA ASP A 86 -7.31 -9.62 -1.34
C ASP A 86 -7.41 -8.29 -0.58
N PRO A 87 -6.78 -7.21 -1.10
CA PRO A 87 -6.89 -5.89 -0.49
C PRO A 87 -8.35 -5.43 -0.36
N LEU A 88 -8.70 -4.85 0.79
CA LEU A 88 -10.05 -4.37 1.09
C LEU A 88 -10.13 -2.86 0.92
N ALA A 89 -11.04 -2.42 0.05
CA ALA A 89 -11.33 -1.00 -0.19
C ALA A 89 -12.52 -0.53 0.65
N PHE A 90 -12.41 0.63 1.28
CA PHE A 90 -13.46 1.26 2.10
C PHE A 90 -13.27 2.78 2.23
N PRO A 91 -14.35 3.55 2.46
CA PRO A 91 -14.23 4.97 2.79
C PRO A 91 -13.58 5.14 4.17
N ALA A 92 -12.58 6.02 4.26
CA ALA A 92 -11.86 6.28 5.51
C ALA A 92 -12.53 7.38 6.36
N ASP A 93 -13.66 7.94 5.91
CA ASP A 93 -14.39 9.00 6.61
C ASP A 93 -15.60 8.51 7.42
N ILE A 94 -15.68 7.19 7.65
CA ILE A 94 -16.68 6.55 8.51
C ILE A 94 -15.98 5.72 9.60
N PRO A 95 -16.68 5.38 10.70
CA PRO A 95 -16.12 4.53 11.74
C PRO A 95 -15.70 3.16 11.20
N VAL A 96 -14.50 2.73 11.59
CA VAL A 96 -13.96 1.39 11.32
C VAL A 96 -13.28 0.90 12.60
N GLU A 97 -13.68 -0.28 13.07
CA GLU A 97 -13.07 -0.94 14.23
C GLU A 97 -12.23 -2.13 13.76
N ALA A 98 -11.00 -2.24 14.27
CA ALA A 98 -10.11 -3.36 14.02
C ALA A 98 -10.02 -4.27 15.25
N ARG A 99 -10.11 -5.58 15.02
CA ARG A 99 -9.84 -6.61 16.04
C ARG A 99 -8.82 -7.60 15.52
N LEU A 100 -7.67 -7.70 16.19
CA LEU A 100 -6.61 -8.62 15.82
C LEU A 100 -7.05 -10.06 16.08
N LEU A 101 -6.65 -10.98 15.20
CA LEU A 101 -6.90 -12.40 15.44
C LEU A 101 -5.99 -12.94 16.54
N ASP A 102 -4.69 -12.73 16.37
CA ASP A 102 -3.66 -13.19 17.29
C ASP A 102 -2.35 -12.45 17.01
N GLY A 103 -1.99 -11.53 17.91
CA GLY A 103 -0.77 -10.73 17.81
C GLY A 103 -0.86 -9.57 16.82
N ALA A 104 0.23 -8.79 16.78
CA ALA A 104 0.35 -7.62 15.92
C ALA A 104 0.40 -8.01 14.43
N ILE A 105 -0.12 -7.13 13.59
CA ILE A 105 -0.04 -7.24 12.13
C ILE A 105 0.69 -6.03 11.55
N THR A 106 1.23 -6.20 10.36
CA THR A 106 1.64 -5.08 9.50
C THR A 106 0.70 -5.03 8.30
N ASP A 107 0.18 -3.85 8.00
CA ASP A 107 -0.66 -3.62 6.82
C ASP A 107 0.02 -2.68 5.82
N LEU A 108 -0.51 -2.65 4.60
CA LEU A 108 -0.26 -1.65 3.57
C LEU A 108 -1.53 -0.86 3.34
N ASN A 109 -1.43 0.47 3.40
CA ASN A 109 -2.50 1.40 3.11
C ASN A 109 -2.19 2.18 1.83
N VAL A 110 -3.13 2.21 0.89
CA VAL A 110 -3.21 3.21 -0.18
C VAL A 110 -4.41 4.10 0.13
N MET A 111 -4.17 5.40 0.22
CA MET A 111 -5.19 6.39 0.56
C MET A 111 -5.21 7.48 -0.50
N THR A 112 -6.39 7.86 -0.99
CA THR A 112 -6.56 8.94 -1.98
C THR A 112 -7.72 9.86 -1.60
N ARG A 113 -7.59 11.15 -1.88
CA ARG A 113 -8.71 12.10 -1.83
C ARG A 113 -9.73 11.73 -2.89
N ARG A 114 -10.99 11.51 -2.49
CA ARG A 114 -12.07 11.10 -3.42
C ARG A 114 -12.41 12.15 -4.45
N ASP A 115 -12.19 13.42 -4.10
CA ASP A 115 -12.36 14.52 -5.04
C ASP A 115 -11.16 14.56 -5.99
N GLY A 116 -11.37 14.07 -7.21
CA GLY A 116 -10.40 14.12 -8.29
C GLY A 116 -9.43 12.94 -8.39
N LEU A 117 -9.43 11.97 -7.46
CA LEU A 117 -8.57 10.78 -7.54
C LEU A 117 -9.30 9.47 -7.22
N ALA A 118 -8.86 8.42 -7.89
CA ALA A 118 -9.20 7.03 -7.61
C ALA A 118 -7.92 6.19 -7.49
N HIS A 119 -8.03 5.02 -6.86
CA HIS A 119 -6.93 4.06 -6.84
C HIS A 119 -7.37 2.61 -6.91
N THR A 120 -6.43 1.75 -7.27
CA THR A 120 -6.50 0.29 -7.09
C THR A 120 -5.28 -0.18 -6.30
N LEU A 121 -5.40 -1.33 -5.65
CA LEU A 121 -4.30 -2.04 -5.02
C LEU A 121 -4.47 -3.53 -5.29
N ILE A 122 -3.45 -4.17 -5.86
CA ILE A 122 -3.45 -5.61 -6.13
C ILE A 122 -2.19 -6.26 -5.59
N ARG A 123 -2.33 -7.51 -5.13
CA ARG A 123 -1.19 -8.36 -4.76
C ARG A 123 -0.67 -9.09 -6.01
N ILE A 124 0.64 -9.17 -6.15
CA ILE A 124 1.35 -9.86 -7.24
C ILE A 124 2.37 -10.82 -6.63
N ASN A 125 2.14 -12.12 -6.79
CA ASN A 125 3.16 -13.12 -6.53
C ASN A 125 4.02 -13.31 -7.79
N VAL A 126 5.34 -13.34 -7.59
CA VAL A 126 6.35 -13.49 -8.65
C VAL A 126 7.14 -14.75 -8.32
N ASP A 127 7.18 -15.66 -9.29
CA ASP A 127 7.99 -16.88 -9.30
C ASP A 127 8.49 -17.05 -10.74
N GLY A 128 9.68 -16.52 -11.01
CA GLY A 128 10.22 -16.30 -12.34
C GLY A 128 9.63 -15.06 -13.04
N SER A 129 9.63 -15.10 -14.37
CA SER A 129 9.27 -13.93 -15.19
C SER A 129 7.76 -13.69 -15.25
N LYS A 130 7.36 -12.44 -15.02
CA LYS A 130 5.98 -11.98 -15.11
C LYS A 130 5.89 -10.62 -15.78
N THR A 131 4.79 -10.41 -16.49
CA THR A 131 4.48 -9.13 -17.14
C THR A 131 3.25 -8.54 -16.49
N VAL A 132 3.32 -7.27 -16.09
CA VAL A 132 2.27 -6.55 -15.38
C VAL A 132 1.87 -5.35 -16.21
N ARG A 133 0.57 -5.19 -16.46
CA ARG A 133 0.08 -3.99 -17.13
C ARG A 133 -0.04 -2.83 -16.15
N LEU A 134 0.53 -1.69 -16.53
CA LEU A 134 0.40 -0.44 -15.79
C LEU A 134 -0.74 0.39 -16.36
N SER A 135 -1.46 1.07 -15.49
CA SER A 135 -2.38 2.13 -15.89
C SER A 135 -1.57 3.38 -16.27
N PRO A 136 -2.03 4.20 -17.24
CA PRO A 136 -1.36 5.45 -17.62
C PRO A 136 -1.56 6.52 -16.55
N SER A 137 -0.91 6.32 -15.41
CA SER A 137 -1.18 7.02 -14.16
C SER A 137 0.03 6.94 -13.23
N THR A 138 -0.10 7.40 -11.98
CA THR A 138 0.92 7.13 -10.97
C THR A 138 0.77 5.69 -10.48
N CYS A 139 1.84 4.91 -10.53
CA CYS A 139 1.89 3.54 -10.05
C CYS A 139 3.01 3.37 -9.02
N LEU A 140 2.79 2.54 -8.00
CA LEU A 140 3.80 2.15 -7.03
C LEU A 140 3.80 0.63 -6.88
N LEU A 141 4.92 -0.02 -7.19
CA LEU A 141 5.15 -1.43 -6.91
C LEU A 141 6.00 -1.58 -5.65
N LEU A 142 5.42 -2.03 -4.55
CA LEU A 142 6.15 -2.38 -3.32
C LEU A 142 6.58 -3.85 -3.41
N CYS A 143 7.88 -4.13 -3.28
CA CYS A 143 8.39 -5.48 -3.04
C CYS A 143 8.31 -5.75 -1.54
N HIS A 144 7.34 -6.55 -1.09
CA HIS A 144 7.16 -6.82 0.34
C HIS A 144 8.14 -7.88 0.85
N HIS A 145 8.18 -9.03 0.16
CA HIS A 145 9.09 -10.14 0.48
C HIS A 145 9.88 -10.57 -0.75
N GLY A 146 11.08 -11.10 -0.51
CA GLY A 146 11.96 -11.63 -1.56
C GLY A 146 12.71 -10.53 -2.31
N ALA A 147 12.98 -10.78 -3.58
CA ALA A 147 13.63 -9.82 -4.47
C ALA A 147 13.23 -10.04 -5.92
N LEU A 148 13.21 -8.96 -6.70
CA LEU A 148 12.97 -9.02 -8.14
C LEU A 148 13.84 -8.03 -8.89
N SER A 149 14.13 -8.36 -10.14
CA SER A 149 14.55 -7.41 -11.16
C SER A 149 13.33 -6.90 -11.93
N PHE A 150 13.43 -5.70 -12.49
CA PHE A 150 12.39 -5.14 -13.33
C PHE A 150 12.96 -4.51 -14.60
N ARG A 151 12.11 -4.41 -15.63
CA ARG A 151 12.35 -3.66 -16.85
C ARG A 151 11.12 -2.87 -17.26
N LEU A 152 11.30 -1.59 -17.55
CA LEU A 152 10.27 -0.67 -18.03
C LEU A 152 10.93 0.30 -19.01
N ASP A 153 10.42 0.40 -20.25
CA ASP A 153 10.96 1.30 -21.29
C ASP A 153 12.47 1.17 -21.56
N GLY A 154 13.01 -0.04 -21.40
CA GLY A 154 14.44 -0.32 -21.55
C GLY A 154 15.29 0.08 -20.34
N GLU A 155 14.73 0.81 -19.37
CA GLU A 155 15.36 0.99 -18.06
C GLU A 155 15.20 -0.28 -17.22
N THR A 156 16.24 -0.64 -16.49
CA THR A 156 16.28 -1.85 -15.65
C THR A 156 16.70 -1.52 -14.22
N GLY A 157 16.28 -2.35 -13.28
CA GLY A 157 16.67 -2.22 -11.89
C GLY A 157 16.29 -3.44 -11.07
N ALA A 158 16.51 -3.37 -9.76
CA ALA A 158 16.14 -4.42 -8.83
C ALA A 158 15.58 -3.82 -7.53
N LEU A 159 14.60 -4.54 -6.97
CA LEU A 159 13.94 -4.24 -5.70
C LEU A 159 14.23 -5.39 -4.73
N ALA A 160 14.78 -5.06 -3.56
CA ALA A 160 14.81 -5.98 -2.42
C ALA A 160 13.54 -5.84 -1.57
N ALA A 161 13.35 -6.73 -0.60
CA ALA A 161 12.26 -6.62 0.36
C ALA A 161 12.22 -5.23 1.04
N GLY A 162 11.03 -4.63 1.03
CA GLY A 162 10.75 -3.27 1.50
C GLY A 162 11.00 -2.16 0.48
N ASP A 163 11.71 -2.40 -0.63
CA ASP A 163 11.89 -1.40 -1.67
C ASP A 163 10.60 -1.18 -2.47
N ALA A 164 10.41 0.02 -2.99
CA ALA A 164 9.31 0.34 -3.90
C ALA A 164 9.80 0.99 -5.20
N LEU A 165 9.12 0.71 -6.31
CA LEU A 165 9.30 1.40 -7.57
C LEU A 165 8.13 2.37 -7.79
N LEU A 166 8.40 3.67 -7.76
CA LEU A 166 7.44 4.72 -8.08
C LEU A 166 7.56 5.09 -9.56
N ILE A 167 6.44 5.03 -10.27
CA ILE A 167 6.33 5.31 -11.70
C ILE A 167 5.27 6.41 -11.84
N GLU A 168 5.69 7.58 -12.32
CA GLU A 168 4.81 8.73 -12.52
C GLU A 168 4.66 8.98 -14.01
N GLY A 169 3.43 9.30 -14.45
CA GLY A 169 3.14 9.60 -15.85
C GLY A 169 3.50 8.44 -16.80
N ALA A 170 3.22 7.19 -16.39
CA ALA A 170 3.54 6.01 -17.18
C ALA A 170 2.92 6.12 -18.58
N THR A 171 3.74 6.35 -19.60
CA THR A 171 3.35 6.25 -21.02
C THR A 171 3.42 4.80 -21.50
N ALA A 172 4.30 4.03 -20.87
CA ALA A 172 4.40 2.59 -21.05
C ALA A 172 3.40 1.83 -20.22
N THR A 173 2.85 0.80 -20.86
CA THR A 173 1.74 0.02 -20.32
C THR A 173 2.19 -1.29 -19.72
N VAL A 174 3.49 -1.62 -19.76
CA VAL A 174 3.99 -2.96 -19.43
C VAL A 174 5.27 -2.89 -18.59
N LEU A 175 5.18 -3.37 -17.35
CA LEU A 175 6.29 -3.62 -16.46
C LEU A 175 6.63 -5.11 -16.51
N GLU A 176 7.86 -5.43 -16.87
CA GLU A 176 8.39 -6.79 -16.74
C GLU A 176 9.11 -6.93 -15.41
N ILE A 177 8.85 -8.03 -14.70
CA ILE A 177 9.48 -8.37 -13.42
C ILE A 177 9.93 -9.82 -13.45
N ASP A 178 11.04 -10.12 -12.79
CA ASP A 178 11.59 -11.48 -12.71
C ASP A 178 12.28 -11.70 -11.35
N GLY A 179 11.99 -12.84 -10.71
CA GLY A 179 12.54 -13.21 -9.40
C GLY A 179 11.58 -14.05 -8.58
N GLU A 180 11.78 -14.06 -7.26
CA GLU A 180 10.90 -14.71 -6.29
C GLU A 180 10.49 -13.67 -5.25
N ALA A 181 9.26 -13.17 -5.35
CA ALA A 181 8.81 -12.04 -4.54
C ALA A 181 7.30 -12.00 -4.34
N ARG A 182 6.87 -11.43 -3.21
CA ARG A 182 5.49 -10.97 -3.01
C ARG A 182 5.47 -9.46 -3.10
N CYS A 183 4.70 -8.94 -4.06
CA CYS A 183 4.60 -7.52 -4.32
C CYS A 183 3.18 -7.01 -4.21
N TYR A 184 3.05 -5.69 -4.08
CA TYR A 184 1.78 -4.98 -4.13
C TYR A 184 1.89 -3.82 -5.11
N LEU A 185 0.99 -3.79 -6.09
CA LEU A 185 0.91 -2.71 -7.08
C LEU A 185 -0.29 -1.82 -6.75
N GLY A 186 0.00 -0.58 -6.35
CA GLY A 186 -0.98 0.48 -6.26
C GLY A 186 -0.98 1.33 -7.53
N SER A 187 -2.15 1.63 -8.08
CA SER A 187 -2.31 2.57 -9.21
C SER A 187 -3.24 3.70 -8.79
N ILE A 188 -2.85 4.95 -9.02
CA ILE A 188 -3.61 6.16 -8.69
C ILE A 188 -3.88 6.93 -9.99
N THR A 189 -5.14 7.19 -10.28
CA THR A 189 -5.61 7.87 -11.49
C THR A 189 -6.38 9.13 -11.14
N ALA A 190 -6.45 10.09 -12.07
CA ALA A 190 -7.47 11.13 -12.01
C ALA A 190 -8.87 10.49 -12.04
N GLY A 191 -9.77 11.02 -11.23
CA GLY A 191 -11.18 10.63 -11.17
C GLY A 191 -12.02 11.24 -12.30
#